data_AF-A0A537WQD2-F1
#
_entry.id   AF-A0A537WQD2-F1
#
_cell.length_a   1.000
_cell.length_b   1.000
_cell.length_c   1.000
_cell.angle_alpha   90.00
_cell.angle_beta   90.00
_cell.angle_gamma   90.00
#
_symmetry.space_group_name_H-M   'P 1'
#
loop_
_entity.id
_entity.type
_entity.pdbx_description
1 polymer ?
#
loop_
_entity_poly.entity_id
_entity_poly.type
_entity_poly.pdbx_seq_one_letter_code
_entity_poly.pdbx_strand_id
1 'polypeptide(L)'
;MGGAVRDELLGRPIVDVDVVCRDPAAAARAYAKRSGGFPFALSEQHSSWRVVLDGRRTVDFTPVHGSIESDLARRDFTVNAIAIPVDGGEHVDPSGGREDLQLRLLRAVSETIFEDDPLRLLRAVRLEEELGFRLAPLTEELVRKQSQPSSVCSRRSAARSTSGLTPPTRRAIA
;
A
#
# COMPACT_ATOMS: atom_id res chain seq x y z
N MET A 1 11.55 -0.16 -4.46
CA MET A 1 11.40 -0.49 -3.02
C MET A 1 10.03 -1.10 -2.77
N GLY A 2 9.77 -1.59 -1.57
CA GLY A 2 8.43 -2.06 -1.20
C GLY A 2 8.04 -3.41 -1.76
N GLY A 3 6.77 -3.53 -2.17
CA GLY A 3 6.21 -4.77 -2.73
C GLY A 3 6.97 -5.28 -3.94
N ALA A 4 7.51 -4.39 -4.78
CA ALA A 4 8.34 -4.78 -5.91
C ALA A 4 9.58 -5.58 -5.49
N VAL A 5 10.27 -5.12 -4.43
CA VAL A 5 11.47 -5.79 -3.90
C VAL A 5 11.09 -7.11 -3.23
N ARG A 6 9.99 -7.13 -2.48
CA ARG A 6 9.44 -8.35 -1.88
C ARG A 6 9.16 -9.40 -2.95
N ASP A 7 8.46 -9.01 -4.01
CA ASP A 7 8.05 -9.92 -5.07
C ASP A 7 9.25 -10.42 -5.88
N GLU A 8 10.24 -9.56 -6.13
CA GLU A 8 11.54 -9.95 -6.68
C GLU A 8 12.23 -11.04 -5.83
N LEU A 9 12.33 -10.83 -4.52
CA LEU A 9 12.95 -11.77 -3.59
C LEU A 9 12.17 -13.11 -3.48
N LEU A 10 10.86 -13.09 -3.73
CA LEU A 10 10.01 -14.28 -3.76
C LEU A 10 9.95 -14.95 -5.15
N GLY A 11 10.60 -14.39 -6.17
CA GLY A 11 10.51 -14.88 -7.56
C GLY A 11 9.11 -14.72 -8.17
N ARG A 12 8.32 -13.75 -7.68
CA ARG A 12 6.97 -13.43 -8.17
C ARG A 12 7.06 -12.37 -9.28
N PRO A 13 6.07 -12.33 -10.21
CA PRO A 13 6.04 -11.31 -11.25
C PRO A 13 5.83 -9.91 -10.65
N ILE A 14 6.66 -8.96 -11.06
CA ILE A 14 6.58 -7.56 -10.61
C ILE A 14 5.65 -6.79 -11.56
N VAL A 15 4.52 -6.34 -11.03
CA VAL A 15 3.52 -5.57 -11.80
C VAL A 15 3.79 -4.08 -11.71
N ASP A 16 4.05 -3.60 -10.49
CA ASP A 16 4.24 -2.18 -10.17
C ASP A 16 5.56 -1.97 -9.44
N VAL A 17 6.29 -0.90 -9.80
CA VAL A 17 7.58 -0.57 -9.20
C VAL A 17 7.54 0.80 -8.56
N ASP A 18 7.79 0.86 -7.24
CA ASP A 18 7.97 2.11 -6.51
C ASP A 18 9.45 2.52 -6.49
N VAL A 19 9.75 3.71 -6.99
CA VAL A 19 11.07 4.35 -7.00
C VAL A 19 11.02 5.63 -6.17
N VAL A 20 11.81 5.68 -5.10
CA VAL A 20 12.01 6.91 -4.33
C VAL A 20 13.25 7.64 -4.83
N CYS A 21 13.14 8.93 -5.11
CA CYS A 21 14.23 9.75 -5.62
C CYS A 21 14.09 11.22 -5.22
N ARG A 22 15.13 12.04 -5.46
CA ARG A 22 15.09 13.47 -5.11
C ARG A 22 14.26 14.31 -6.07
N ASP A 23 14.25 13.96 -7.37
CA ASP A 23 13.50 14.66 -8.41
C ASP A 23 12.63 13.67 -9.21
N PRO A 24 11.39 13.40 -8.73
CA PRO A 24 10.48 12.47 -9.39
C PRO A 24 10.10 12.87 -10.81
N ALA A 25 9.95 14.17 -11.08
CA ALA A 25 9.53 14.66 -12.39
C ALA A 25 10.62 14.41 -13.44
N ALA A 26 11.86 14.78 -13.12
CA ALA A 26 12.98 14.53 -14.03
C ALA A 26 13.24 13.03 -14.21
N ALA A 27 13.20 12.25 -13.12
CA ALA A 27 13.39 10.81 -13.16
C ALA A 27 12.34 10.10 -14.01
N ALA A 28 11.06 10.41 -13.81
CA ALA A 28 9.95 9.83 -14.58
C ALA A 28 10.06 10.15 -16.07
N ARG A 29 10.34 11.40 -16.43
CA ARG A 29 10.51 11.82 -17.84
C ARG A 29 11.71 11.12 -18.49
N ALA A 30 12.84 11.04 -17.78
CA ALA A 30 14.03 10.37 -18.27
C ALA A 30 13.80 8.86 -18.44
N TYR A 31 13.08 8.23 -17.51
CA TYR A 31 12.69 6.83 -17.60
C TYR A 31 11.77 6.57 -18.78
N ALA A 32 10.68 7.34 -18.91
CA ALA A 32 9.72 7.26 -20.02
C ALA A 32 10.39 7.38 -21.39
N LYS A 33 11.34 8.32 -21.54
CA LYS A 33 12.10 8.49 -22.80
C LYS A 33 12.87 7.23 -23.21
N ARG A 34 13.36 6.45 -22.24
CA ARG A 34 14.13 5.21 -22.50
C ARG A 34 13.22 4.00 -22.67
N SER A 35 12.12 3.94 -21.93
CA SER A 35 11.22 2.79 -21.91
C SER A 35 10.10 2.85 -22.96
N GLY A 36 9.87 4.01 -23.58
CA GLY A 36 8.73 4.25 -24.46
C GLY A 36 7.41 4.47 -23.70
N GLY A 37 7.46 4.61 -22.38
CA GLY A 37 6.27 4.81 -21.54
C GLY A 37 5.71 6.23 -21.59
N PHE A 38 4.53 6.41 -20.98
CA PHE A 38 3.86 7.71 -20.86
C PHE A 38 3.98 8.26 -19.42
N PRO A 39 4.69 9.39 -19.20
CA PRO A 39 4.85 10.01 -17.88
C PRO A 39 3.74 11.03 -17.58
N PHE A 40 3.19 11.00 -16.37
CA PHE A 40 2.28 12.04 -15.88
C PHE A 40 2.38 12.25 -14.36
N ALA A 41 1.98 13.42 -13.89
CA ALA A 41 1.93 13.73 -12.46
C ALA A 41 0.68 13.10 -11.81
N LEU A 42 0.85 12.40 -10.69
CA LEU A 42 -0.25 11.82 -9.90
C LEU A 42 -0.86 12.83 -8.94
N SER A 43 -0.02 13.72 -8.39
CA SER A 43 -0.44 14.78 -7.49
C SER A 43 0.54 15.94 -7.58
N GLU A 44 0.03 17.14 -7.87
CA GLU A 44 0.83 18.36 -7.80
C GLU A 44 1.32 18.64 -6.37
N GLN A 45 0.54 18.27 -5.36
CA GLN A 45 0.83 18.54 -3.95
C GLN A 45 1.90 17.61 -3.37
N HIS A 46 1.95 16.35 -3.82
CA HIS A 46 2.91 15.35 -3.34
C HIS A 46 4.09 15.12 -4.27
N SER A 47 4.16 15.86 -5.38
CA SER A 47 5.25 15.77 -6.37
C SER A 47 5.52 14.35 -6.86
N SER A 48 4.50 13.48 -6.87
CA SER A 48 4.61 12.10 -7.34
C SER A 48 4.28 11.98 -8.82
N TRP A 49 5.00 11.12 -9.51
CA TRP A 49 4.90 10.89 -10.95
C TRP A 49 4.72 9.42 -11.24
N ARG A 50 3.96 9.10 -12.28
CA ARG A 50 3.78 7.73 -12.76
C ARG A 50 4.22 7.64 -14.21
N VAL A 51 4.90 6.55 -14.56
CA VAL A 51 5.13 6.14 -15.94
C VAL A 51 4.34 4.87 -16.21
N VAL A 52 3.41 4.94 -17.16
CA VAL A 52 2.68 3.76 -17.63
C VAL A 52 3.43 3.15 -18.80
N LEU A 53 3.67 1.85 -18.70
CA LEU A 53 4.28 1.02 -19.75
C LEU A 53 3.20 0.15 -20.42
N ASP A 54 3.56 -0.47 -21.53
CA ASP A 54 2.70 -1.45 -22.20
C ASP A 54 2.35 -2.61 -21.24
N GLY A 55 1.15 -3.17 -21.40
CA GLY A 55 0.72 -4.34 -20.62
C GLY A 55 0.35 -4.06 -19.16
N ARG A 56 -0.09 -2.83 -18.84
CA ARG A 56 -0.55 -2.39 -17.50
C ARG A 56 0.53 -2.30 -16.41
N ARG A 57 1.81 -2.38 -16.78
CA ARG A 57 2.90 -2.18 -15.82
C ARG A 57 3.07 -0.70 -15.51
N THR A 58 3.28 -0.36 -14.24
CA THR A 58 3.49 1.03 -13.83
C THR A 58 4.78 1.19 -13.02
N VAL A 59 5.38 2.36 -13.16
CA VAL A 59 6.53 2.77 -12.34
C VAL A 59 6.21 4.10 -11.70
N ASP A 60 6.15 4.10 -10.37
CA ASP A 60 5.84 5.27 -9.56
C ASP A 60 7.13 5.89 -9.04
N PHE A 61 7.27 7.19 -9.24
CA PHE A 61 8.37 8.00 -8.77
C PHE A 61 7.84 8.92 -7.67
N THR A 62 8.38 8.78 -6.47
CA THR A 62 7.99 9.58 -5.30
C THR A 62 9.19 10.29 -4.70
N PRO A 63 8.99 11.48 -4.09
CA PRO A 63 10.08 12.19 -3.45
C PRO A 63 10.53 11.46 -2.19
N VAL A 64 11.84 11.50 -1.91
CA VAL A 64 12.38 11.02 -0.63
C VAL A 64 12.04 12.02 0.48
N HIS A 65 11.43 11.52 1.56
CA HIS A 65 11.12 12.32 2.75
C HIS A 65 12.05 11.92 3.91
N GLY A 66 13.11 12.69 4.12
CA GLY A 66 14.14 12.40 5.11
C GLY A 66 15.17 11.40 4.58
N SER A 67 15.41 10.32 5.32
CA SER A 67 16.27 9.21 4.89
C SER A 67 15.42 8.03 4.36
N ILE A 68 16.04 7.13 3.60
CA ILE A 68 15.36 5.92 3.10
C ILE A 68 14.89 5.06 4.29
N GLU A 69 15.70 4.93 5.33
CA GLU A 69 15.37 4.20 6.55
C GLU A 69 14.13 4.80 7.23
N SER A 70 14.04 6.12 7.30
CA SER A 70 12.87 6.81 7.87
C SER A 70 11.61 6.62 7.03
N ASP A 71 11.75 6.46 5.70
CA ASP A 71 10.62 6.17 4.82
C ASP A 71 10.14 4.72 4.98
N LEU A 72 11.08 3.77 5.02
CA LEU A 72 10.80 2.36 5.27
C LEU A 72 10.15 2.14 6.64
N ALA A 73 10.56 2.89 7.67
CA ALA A 73 9.99 2.82 9.02
C ALA A 73 8.52 3.26 9.11
N ARG A 74 7.99 4.00 8.12
CA ARG A 74 6.58 4.41 8.08
C ARG A 74 5.67 3.42 7.34
N ARG A 75 6.24 2.37 6.73
CA ARG A 75 5.50 1.38 5.96
C ARG A 75 4.69 0.44 6.86
N ASP A 76 3.86 -0.37 6.23
CA ASP A 76 2.91 -1.26 6.89
C ASP A 76 3.60 -2.49 7.48
N PHE A 77 4.19 -3.34 6.64
CA PHE A 77 4.80 -4.60 7.05
C PHE A 77 6.30 -4.62 6.74
N THR A 78 7.07 -5.31 7.57
CA THR A 78 8.53 -5.45 7.44
C THR A 78 8.92 -5.97 6.06
N VAL A 79 8.18 -6.96 5.55
CA VAL A 79 8.37 -7.53 4.20
C VAL A 79 8.17 -6.51 3.07
N ASN A 80 7.44 -5.43 3.31
CA ASN A 80 7.25 -4.31 2.38
C ASN A 80 8.15 -3.11 2.73
N ALA A 81 8.98 -3.21 3.77
CA ALA A 81 9.88 -2.17 4.25
C ALA A 81 11.34 -2.46 3.84
N ILE A 82 11.52 -2.92 2.59
CA ILE A 82 12.82 -3.23 1.99
C ILE A 82 13.04 -2.34 0.76
N ALA A 83 14.25 -1.82 0.60
CA ALA A 83 14.68 -1.08 -0.58
C ALA A 83 15.99 -1.63 -1.16
N ILE A 84 16.18 -1.41 -2.46
CA ILE A 84 17.42 -1.73 -3.19
C ILE A 84 17.85 -0.46 -3.93
N PRO A 85 19.14 -0.06 -3.87
CA PRO A 85 19.69 1.01 -4.69
C PRO A 85 19.58 0.70 -6.18
N VAL A 86 19.16 1.68 -6.98
CA VAL A 86 18.93 1.50 -8.43
C VAL A 86 20.24 1.26 -9.21
N ASP A 87 21.35 1.78 -8.70
CA ASP A 87 22.71 1.61 -9.24
C ASP A 87 23.36 0.26 -8.87
N GLY A 88 22.63 -0.59 -8.13
CA GLY A 88 23.16 -1.83 -7.59
C GLY A 88 23.88 -1.57 -6.27
N GLY A 89 23.55 -2.34 -5.25
CA GLY A 89 24.11 -2.18 -3.91
C GLY A 89 23.44 -3.11 -2.90
N GLU A 90 23.82 -2.96 -1.64
CA GLU A 90 23.20 -3.74 -0.57
C GLU A 90 21.76 -3.32 -0.32
N HIS A 91 20.94 -4.28 0.11
CA HIS A 91 19.56 -4.01 0.48
C HIS A 91 19.52 -3.14 1.73
N VAL A 92 18.63 -2.14 1.72
CA VAL A 92 18.28 -1.38 2.91
C VAL A 92 17.06 -2.04 3.54
N ASP A 93 17.26 -2.68 4.69
CA ASP A 93 16.22 -3.41 5.44
C ASP A 93 16.35 -3.11 6.94
N PRO A 94 15.84 -1.96 7.41
CA PRO A 94 15.95 -1.56 8.81
C PRO A 94 15.05 -2.36 9.76
N SER A 95 14.12 -3.16 9.23
CA SER A 95 13.05 -3.82 9.99
C SER A 95 13.12 -5.34 9.98
N GLY A 96 14.12 -5.93 9.31
CA GLY A 96 14.28 -7.39 9.22
C GLY A 96 13.29 -8.07 8.27
N GLY A 97 12.76 -7.34 7.28
CA GLY A 97 11.79 -7.87 6.32
C GLY A 97 12.30 -9.07 5.52
N ARG A 98 13.60 -9.17 5.26
CA ARG A 98 14.21 -10.32 4.57
C ARG A 98 14.15 -11.60 5.40
N GLU A 99 14.32 -11.50 6.71
CA GLU A 99 14.19 -12.63 7.62
C GLU A 99 12.73 -13.06 7.74
N ASP A 100 11.81 -12.09 7.90
CA ASP A 100 10.38 -12.38 7.93
C ASP A 100 9.88 -13.01 6.61
N LEU A 101 10.47 -12.65 5.46
CA LEU A 101 10.22 -13.32 4.17
C LEU A 101 10.62 -14.80 4.18
N GLN A 102 11.77 -15.13 4.77
CA GLN A 102 12.24 -16.51 4.89
C GLN A 102 11.35 -17.32 5.85
N LEU A 103 10.94 -16.70 6.95
CA LEU A 103 10.05 -17.29 7.96
C LEU A 103 8.57 -17.33 7.54
N ARG A 104 8.22 -16.67 6.41
CA ARG A 104 6.85 -16.50 5.92
C ARG A 104 5.93 -15.83 6.94
N LEU A 105 6.44 -14.78 7.57
CA LEU A 105 5.72 -14.00 8.58
C LEU A 105 5.38 -12.60 8.05
N LEU A 106 4.18 -12.14 8.38
CA LEU A 106 3.76 -10.75 8.21
C LEU A 106 3.83 -10.05 9.54
N ARG A 107 4.87 -9.23 9.70
CA ARG A 107 5.13 -8.43 10.90
C ARG A 107 4.89 -6.96 10.62
N ALA A 108 4.15 -6.30 11.51
CA ALA A 108 3.98 -4.84 11.51
C ALA A 108 5.32 -4.14 11.76
N VAL A 109 5.59 -3.04 11.03
CA VAL A 109 6.82 -2.24 11.24
C VAL A 109 6.83 -1.54 12.61
N SER A 110 5.66 -1.10 13.08
CA SER A 110 5.47 -0.54 14.43
C SER A 110 4.11 -0.95 15.00
N GLU A 111 3.92 -0.77 16.31
CA GLU A 111 2.64 -1.06 16.97
C GLU A 111 1.53 -0.06 16.57
N THR A 112 1.90 1.16 16.19
CA THR A 112 0.97 2.25 15.88
C THR A 112 0.48 2.25 14.43
N ILE A 113 0.99 1.37 13.56
CA ILE A 113 0.68 1.42 12.11
C ILE A 113 -0.83 1.37 11.82
N PHE A 114 -1.61 0.65 12.62
CA PHE A 114 -3.04 0.47 12.40
C PHE A 114 -3.87 1.62 12.99
N GLU A 115 -3.29 2.42 13.89
CA GLU A 115 -3.87 3.67 14.38
C GLU A 115 -3.69 4.78 13.34
N ASP A 116 -2.51 4.85 12.73
CA ASP A 116 -2.17 5.83 11.69
C ASP A 116 -3.01 5.62 10.41
N ASP A 117 -3.21 4.35 10.02
CA ASP A 117 -4.02 3.99 8.86
C ASP A 117 -4.78 2.67 9.09
N PRO A 118 -6.07 2.74 9.48
CA PRO A 118 -6.91 1.57 9.68
C PRO A 118 -7.07 0.68 8.44
N LEU A 119 -6.84 1.19 7.22
CA LEU A 119 -6.90 0.38 6.01
C LEU A 119 -5.76 -0.65 5.95
N ARG A 120 -4.70 -0.48 6.75
CA ARG A 120 -3.62 -1.47 6.89
C ARG A 120 -4.11 -2.78 7.50
N LEU A 121 -5.22 -2.79 8.24
CA LEU A 121 -5.86 -4.03 8.72
C LEU A 121 -6.35 -4.89 7.54
N LEU A 122 -7.03 -4.26 6.57
CA LEU A 122 -7.49 -4.97 5.36
C LEU A 122 -6.31 -5.41 4.50
N ARG A 123 -5.24 -4.60 4.45
CA ARG A 123 -3.99 -4.99 3.77
C ARG A 123 -3.34 -6.21 4.44
N ALA A 124 -3.38 -6.32 5.77
CA ALA A 124 -2.85 -7.47 6.50
C ALA A 124 -3.49 -8.77 6.00
N VAL A 125 -4.82 -8.82 6.02
CA VAL A 125 -5.60 -9.99 5.56
C VAL A 125 -5.34 -10.28 4.09
N ARG A 126 -5.34 -9.25 3.24
CA ARG A 126 -5.06 -9.42 1.80
C ARG A 126 -3.68 -10.02 1.55
N LEU A 127 -2.64 -9.52 2.22
CA LEU A 127 -1.28 -10.00 2.04
C LEU A 127 -1.09 -11.40 2.61
N GLU A 128 -1.77 -11.73 3.71
CA GLU A 128 -1.75 -13.07 4.31
C GLU A 128 -2.22 -14.11 3.30
N GLU A 129 -3.39 -13.88 2.69
CA GLU A 129 -3.98 -14.73 1.65
C GLU A 129 -3.14 -14.73 0.36
N GLU A 130 -2.69 -13.57 -0.11
CA GLU A 130 -1.96 -13.43 -1.38
C GLU A 130 -0.57 -14.08 -1.37
N LEU A 131 0.12 -14.02 -0.22
CA LEU A 131 1.47 -14.55 -0.05
C LEU A 131 1.48 -15.95 0.59
N GLY A 132 0.37 -16.38 1.20
CA GLY A 132 0.31 -17.61 1.99
C GLY A 132 1.18 -17.55 3.24
N PHE A 133 1.32 -16.35 3.81
CA PHE A 133 2.11 -16.11 5.02
C PHE A 133 1.19 -16.21 6.25
N ARG A 134 1.75 -16.06 7.45
CA ARG A 134 0.96 -15.88 8.67
C ARG A 134 1.32 -14.59 9.37
N LEU A 135 0.35 -13.96 10.02
CA LEU A 135 0.64 -12.83 10.91
C LEU A 135 1.61 -13.25 12.02
N ALA A 136 2.60 -12.41 12.31
CA ALA A 136 3.44 -12.60 13.50
C ALA A 136 2.58 -12.44 14.78
N PRO A 137 2.86 -13.14 15.89
CA PRO A 137 1.98 -13.16 17.06
C PRO A 137 1.57 -11.77 17.58
N LEU A 138 2.53 -10.84 17.70
CA LEU A 138 2.25 -9.46 18.11
C LEU A 138 1.42 -8.71 17.08
N THR A 139 1.64 -8.95 15.78
CA THR A 139 0.85 -8.33 14.71
C THR A 139 -0.59 -8.84 14.71
N GLU A 140 -0.80 -10.13 14.97
CA GLU A 140 -2.14 -10.70 15.13
C GLU A 140 -2.88 -10.06 16.33
N GLU A 141 -2.19 -9.87 17.46
CA GLU A 141 -2.75 -9.19 18.63
C GLU A 141 -3.17 -7.75 18.31
N LEU A 142 -2.31 -6.99 17.62
CA LEU A 142 -2.61 -5.62 17.19
C LEU A 142 -3.81 -5.57 16.25
N VAL A 143 -3.87 -6.46 15.26
CA VAL A 143 -5.00 -6.57 14.33
C VAL A 143 -6.28 -6.88 15.11
N ARG A 144 -6.25 -7.83 16.05
CA ARG A 144 -7.40 -8.19 16.88
C ARG A 144 -7.87 -7.02 17.74
N LYS A 145 -6.94 -6.31 18.39
CA LYS A 145 -7.22 -5.14 19.23
C LYS A 145 -7.92 -4.03 18.44
N GLN A 146 -7.41 -3.71 17.25
CA GLN A 146 -7.93 -2.62 16.42
C GLN A 146 -9.17 -3.01 15.60
N SER A 147 -9.40 -4.31 15.36
CA SER A 147 -10.59 -4.82 14.68
C SER A 147 -11.88 -4.75 15.52
N GLN A 148 -11.75 -4.53 16.83
CA GLN A 148 -12.93 -4.31 17.66
C GLN A 148 -13.64 -3.03 17.23
N PRO A 149 -14.97 -3.04 17.03
CA PRO A 149 -15.70 -1.87 16.60
C PRO A 149 -15.58 -0.78 17.67
N SER A 150 -14.69 0.20 17.43
CA SER A 150 -14.69 1.43 18.18
C SER A 150 -16.02 2.14 17.91
N SER A 151 -16.66 2.63 18.98
CA SER A 151 -17.95 3.35 18.97
C SER A 151 -17.98 4.64 18.12
N VAL A 152 -16.91 4.90 17.36
CA VAL A 152 -16.75 6.00 16.42
C VAL A 152 -17.36 5.68 15.05
N CYS A 153 -17.40 4.42 14.62
CA CYS A 153 -17.92 4.06 13.30
C CYS A 153 -19.46 3.92 13.23
N SER A 154 -20.19 3.95 14.36
CA SER A 154 -21.66 3.92 14.35
C SER A 154 -22.34 5.26 14.06
N ARG A 155 -21.60 6.39 14.12
CA ARG A 155 -22.19 7.73 14.03
C ARG A 155 -22.25 8.37 12.64
N ARG A 156 -21.73 7.72 11.59
CA ARG A 156 -21.84 8.25 10.21
C ARG A 156 -22.82 7.50 9.29
N SER A 157 -23.47 6.43 9.77
CA SER A 157 -24.45 5.67 8.99
C SER A 157 -25.92 6.02 9.32
N ALA A 158 -26.16 6.91 10.29
CA ALA A 158 -27.50 7.25 10.79
C ALA A 158 -27.99 8.65 10.35
N ALA A 159 -27.55 9.15 9.20
CA ALA A 159 -28.03 10.42 8.64
C ALA A 159 -28.39 10.28 7.16
N ARG A 160 -29.29 9.33 6.83
CA ARG A 160 -30.06 9.30 5.57
C ARG A 160 -31.12 8.19 5.60
N SER A 161 -32.11 8.31 6.48
CA SER A 161 -33.31 7.45 6.39
C SER A 161 -34.48 7.99 7.23
N THR A 162 -34.96 9.19 6.91
CA THR A 162 -36.35 9.59 7.19
C THR A 162 -36.78 10.67 6.18
N SER A 163 -37.17 10.27 4.99
CA SER A 163 -38.21 10.99 4.24
C SER A 163 -39.03 9.95 3.51
N GLY A 164 -40.25 9.75 4.03
CA GLY A 164 -41.15 8.69 3.62
C GLY A 164 -41.55 8.75 2.16
N LEU A 165 -41.59 7.59 1.52
CA LEU A 165 -42.47 7.34 0.39
C LEU A 165 -43.39 6.19 0.79
N THR A 166 -44.60 6.55 1.19
CA THR A 166 -45.77 5.67 1.15
C THR A 166 -46.08 5.36 -0.32
N PRO A 167 -46.24 4.09 -0.72
CA PRO A 167 -46.63 3.77 -2.09
C PRO A 167 -48.15 3.98 -2.27
N PRO A 168 -48.61 4.73 -3.28
CA PRO A 168 -50.03 4.74 -3.60
C PRO A 168 -50.44 3.49 -4.38
N THR A 169 -51.64 3.04 -4.02
CA THR A 169 -52.37 1.84 -4.38
C THR A 169 -52.69 1.72 -5.88
N ARG A 170 -52.55 0.50 -6.43
CA ARG A 170 -53.12 0.10 -7.73
C ARG A 170 -54.64 0.25 -7.69
N ARG A 171 -55.21 1.09 -8.56
CA ARG A 171 -56.63 1.00 -8.96
C ARG A 171 -56.73 0.21 -10.26
N ALA A 172 -57.51 -0.86 -10.20
CA ALA A 172 -58.02 -1.61 -11.34
C ALA A 172 -59.32 -0.96 -11.83
N ILE A 173 -59.44 -0.73 -13.14
CA ILE A 173 -60.68 -0.53 -13.90
C ILE A 173 -60.32 -0.97 -15.34
N ALA A 174 -60.70 -2.19 -15.75
CA ALA A 174 -61.87 -2.54 -16.58
C ALA A 174 -61.75 -2.01 -18.02
#